data_AF-A0AAU6V9X1-F1
#
_entry.id   AF-A0AAU6V9X1-F1
#
_cell.length_a   1.000
_cell.length_b   1.000
_cell.length_c   1.000
_cell.angle_alpha   90.00
_cell.angle_beta   90.00
_cell.angle_gamma   90.00
#
_symmetry.space_group_name_H-M   'P 1'
#
loop_
_entity.id
_entity.type
_entity.pdbx_description
1 polymer ?
#
loop_
_entity_poly.entity_id
_entity_poly.type
_entity_poly.pdbx_seq_one_letter_code
_entity_poly.pdbx_strand_id
1 'polypeptide(L)' 'MHVHHIVELAHINQEYEVNPIEDLIPVCPNCHAMLHRRTPAMTVDELKAILESNR' A
#
# COMPACT_ATOMS: atom_id res chain seq x y z
N MET A 1 -9.81 4.37 -9.66
CA MET A 1 -8.82 4.87 -8.68
C MET A 1 -9.09 4.16 -7.37
N HIS A 2 -8.08 3.62 -6.71
CA HIS A 2 -8.21 2.89 -5.43
C HIS A 2 -7.34 3.55 -4.37
N VAL A 3 -7.65 3.32 -3.09
CA VAL A 3 -6.89 3.82 -1.95
C VAL A 3 -6.24 2.64 -1.25
N HIS A 4 -4.93 2.71 -1.04
CA HIS A 4 -4.15 1.70 -0.33
C HIS A 4 -3.81 2.21 1.07
N HIS A 5 -3.95 1.34 2.08
CA HIS A 5 -3.50 1.63 3.44
C HIS A 5 -2.02 1.27 3.56
N ILE A 6 -1.19 2.25 3.85
CA ILE A 6 0.26 2.09 4.07
C ILE A 6 0.51 1.28 5.35
N VAL A 7 -0.33 1.49 6.36
CA VAL A 7 -0.32 0.74 7.62
C VAL A 7 -1.39 -0.36 7.55
N GLU A 8 -0.99 -1.62 7.78
CA GLU A 8 -1.93 -2.73 7.86
C GLU A 8 -2.76 -2.63 9.15
N LEU A 9 -3.93 -2.02 9.04
CA LEU A 9 -4.89 -1.85 10.15
C LEU A 9 -5.28 -3.17 10.83
N ALA A 10 -5.15 -4.29 10.12
CA ALA A 10 -5.41 -5.63 10.64
C ALA A 10 -4.52 -6.00 11.86
N HIS A 11 -3.39 -5.33 12.04
CA HIS A 11 -2.49 -5.55 13.19
C HIS A 11 -2.75 -4.58 14.35
N ILE A 12 -3.64 -3.61 14.18
CA ILE A 12 -3.96 -2.62 15.20
C ILE A 12 -5.14 -3.14 16.03
N ASN A 13 -4.84 -3.80 17.16
CA ASN A 13 -5.85 -4.31 18.11
C ASN A 13 -6.50 -3.22 18.98
N GLN A 14 -6.62 -2.00 18.46
CA GLN A 14 -7.16 -0.84 19.15
C GLN A 14 -7.89 0.07 18.15
N GLU A 15 -8.76 0.94 18.65
CA GLU A 15 -9.32 2.02 17.83
C GLU A 15 -8.18 2.86 17.25
N TYR A 16 -8.23 3.09 15.94
CA TYR A 16 -7.22 3.80 15.18
C TYR A 16 -7.90 4.89 14.34
N GLU A 17 -7.53 6.14 14.58
CA GLU A 17 -7.95 7.25 13.74
C GLU A 17 -7.04 7.31 12.52
N VAL A 18 -7.61 7.06 11.34
CA VAL A 18 -6.88 7.08 10.07
C VAL A 18 -6.54 8.53 9.71
N ASN A 19 -5.26 8.83 9.55
CA ASN A 19 -4.78 10.06 8.93
C ASN A 19 -4.72 9.88 7.40
N PRO A 20 -5.60 10.51 6.61
CA PRO A 20 -5.67 10.28 5.17
C PRO A 20 -4.41 10.72 4.39
N ILE A 21 -3.55 11.55 4.99
CA ILE A 21 -2.32 12.03 4.37
C ILE A 21 -1.16 11.06 4.64
N GLU A 22 -1.06 10.56 5.87
CA GLU A 22 0.07 9.73 6.31
C GLU A 22 -0.19 8.23 6.10
N ASP A 23 -1.44 7.79 6.21
CA ASP A 23 -1.78 6.36 6.24
C ASP A 23 -2.31 5.83 4.92
N LEU A 24 -2.71 6.73 4.01
CA LEU A 24 -3.38 6.37 2.78
C LEU A 24 -2.61 6.90 1.58
N ILE A 25 -2.59 6.10 0.51
CA ILE A 25 -2.06 6.55 -0.77
C ILE A 25 -3.03 6.21 -1.91
N PRO A 26 -3.39 7.17 -2.76
CA PRO A 26 -4.14 6.88 -3.96
C PRO A 26 -3.26 6.16 -4.98
N VAL A 27 -3.76 5.04 -5.50
CA VAL A 27 -3.09 4.24 -6.54
C VAL A 27 -4.07 3.79 -7.62
N CYS A 28 -3.56 3.42 -8.79
CA CYS A 28 -4.42 2.82 -9.83
C CYS A 28 -4.81 1.39 -9.45
N PRO A 29 -5.87 0.81 -10.04
CA PRO A 29 -6.31 -0.55 -9.73
C PRO A 29 -5.23 -1.63 -9.93
N ASN A 30 -4.38 -1.48 -10.95
CA ASN A 30 -3.32 -2.45 -11.24
C ASN A 30 -2.17 -2.35 -10.22
N CYS A 31 -1.76 -1.14 -9.84
CA CYS A 31 -0.77 -0.94 -8.79
C CYS A 31 -1.30 -1.49 -7.45
N HIS A 32 -2.58 -1.25 -7.13
CA HIS A 32 -3.20 -1.80 -5.93
C HIS A 32 -3.14 -3.33 -5.91
N ALA A 33 -3.52 -3.98 -7.03
CA ALA A 33 -3.43 -5.43 -7.15
C ALA A 33 -1.98 -5.92 -6.96
N MET A 34 -1.01 -5.22 -7.53
CA MET A 34 0.42 -5.55 -7.36
C MET A 34 0.87 -5.44 -5.91
N LEU A 35 0.55 -4.35 -5.20
CA LEU A 35 0.93 -4.16 -3.79
C LEU A 35 0.45 -5.31 -2.91
N HIS A 36 -0.75 -5.84 -3.17
CA HIS A 36 -1.35 -6.95 -2.44
C HIS A 36 -1.00 -8.35 -2.99
N ARG A 37 0.00 -8.51 -3.87
CA ARG A 37 0.44 -9.84 -4.33
C ARG A 37 1.15 -10.67 -3.25
N ARG A 38 1.56 -10.06 -2.14
CA ARG A 38 2.10 -10.74 -0.96
C ARG A 38 1.51 -10.15 0.32
N THR A 39 1.63 -10.90 1.41
CA THR A 39 1.25 -10.47 2.76
C THR A 39 2.48 -10.57 3.68
N PRO A 40 2.88 -9.50 4.39
CA PRO A 40 2.30 -8.16 4.34
C PRO A 40 2.44 -7.52 2.94
N ALA A 41 1.57 -6.56 2.63
CA ALA A 41 1.58 -5.85 1.36
C ALA A 41 2.97 -5.25 1.07
N MET A 42 3.33 -5.13 -0.21
CA MET A 42 4.50 -4.36 -0.60
C MET A 42 4.29 -2.89 -0.28
N THR A 43 5.37 -2.22 0.10
CA THR A 43 5.43 -0.77 0.09
C THR A 43 5.43 -0.26 -1.36
N VAL A 44 5.03 0.99 -1.53
CA VAL A 44 5.06 1.67 -2.84
C VAL A 44 6.48 1.75 -3.38
N ASP A 45 7.48 1.94 -2.52
CA ASP A 45 8.87 2.06 -2.94
C ASP A 45 9.46 0.71 -3.38
N GLU A 46 9.06 -0.40 -2.76
CA GLU A 46 9.39 -1.74 -3.27
C GLU A 46 8.80 -1.97 -4.67
N LEU A 47 7.54 -1.57 -4.89
CA LEU A 47 6.93 -1.69 -6.22
C LEU A 47 7.65 -0.81 -7.25
N LYS A 48 8.05 0.42 -6.88
CA LYS A 48 8.86 1.28 -7.75
C LYS A 48 10.20 0.63 -8.10
N ALA A 49 10.91 0.08 -7.12
CA ALA A 49 12.20 -0.58 -7.35
C ALA A 49 12.07 -1.76 -8.33
N ILE A 50 10.99 -2.55 -8.25
CA ILE A 50 10.70 -3.63 -9.21
C ILE A 50 10.46 -3.07 -10.62
N LEU A 51 9.76 -1.95 -10.76
CA LEU A 51 9.52 -1.33 -12.06
C LEU A 51 10.81 -0.75 -12.66
N GLU A 52 11.67 -0.16 -11.82
CA GLU A 52 12.97 0.36 -12.24
C GLU A 52 13.96 -0.74 -12.62
N SER A 53 13.96 -1.88 -11.92
CA SER A 53 14.84 -3.01 -12.27
C SER A 53 14.46 -3.72 -13.57
N ASN A 54 13.23 -3.52 -14.06
CA ASN A 54 12.71 -4.11 -15.29
C ASN A 54 12.77 -3.16 -16.49
N ARG A 55 13.44 -2.01 -16.33
CA ARG A 55 13.60 -0.98 -17.36
C ARG A 55 14.97 -1.06 -18.02
#